data_AF-A0A7G2FN59-F1
#
_entry.id   AF-A0A7G2FN59-F1
#
_cell.length_a   1.000
_cell.length_b   1.000
_cell.length_c   1.000
_cell.angle_alpha   90.00
_cell.angle_beta   90.00
_cell.angle_gamma   90.00
#
_symmetry.space_group_name_H-M   'P 1'
#
loop_
_entity.id
_entity.type
_entity.pdbx_description
1 polymer ?
#
loop_
_entity_poly.entity_id
_entity_poly.type
_entity_poly.pdbx_seq_one_letter_code
_entity_poly.pdbx_strand_id
1 'polypeptide(L)'
;MQNGKIKPENLLRRSPTNRKLTTGCEILDGCLRGGISCDSLTEIVAESGCGKTQLCLQLSLCTQLPISHGGLNGSSLYLHSEFPFPFRRLHQLSHTFHQSNPSIYANYNDNPCDHVFVQNVHSVDHLFDIMPRIDGFVGNSKTRFPLKLIVLDSVAALFRSEFDNTPSDLKKRSSLFFKISGKLKQLASKFDLAIVITNQVTDLVETSDGLSGLRIGNLRYLYSSGRRVVPSLGLAWANCVNSRFFISRSDGSIVKDRSEKDESCSSSVSRSAKRRLDIVFSPYLPGSSCEFMITREGICAIAEGSGDGLQQSQWQRNQLQFERINSASDVYKNERFRLRLLLKTTIESSEGHDGALQEENFFGRSVTAGRGSITHVIFDMDGLLLDTEKFYTEVQEIILARFNKKFDWSLKAKMMGRKAIEAARIFVEESGISDSLSAEDFLVERESMLQDLFPTSELMPGASRLIKHLHVKNIPICIATGTHTRHYDLKTQRHRELFSLMHHVVRGDDPEVKQGKPAPDGFLAAARRFKDDPVDSQKVLVFEDAPSGVLAAKNAGMNVVMVPDPRLDISHQDVADQIITSLVDFKPEEWGLPPFEDSN
;
A
#
# COMPACT_ATOMS: atom_id res chain seq x y z
N MET A 1 -8.76 -3.78 -45.35
CA MET A 1 -8.66 -5.20 -44.95
C MET A 1 -10.07 -5.75 -44.78
N GLN A 2 -10.42 -6.81 -45.51
CA GLN A 2 -11.76 -7.38 -45.56
C GLN A 2 -12.15 -8.03 -44.22
N ASN A 3 -13.36 -7.72 -43.72
CA ASN A 3 -14.02 -8.42 -42.62
C ASN A 3 -14.34 -9.87 -43.04
N GLY A 4 -13.38 -10.78 -42.85
CA GLY A 4 -13.60 -12.21 -42.99
C GLY A 4 -14.46 -12.74 -41.84
N LYS A 5 -15.68 -13.20 -42.13
CA LYS A 5 -16.52 -13.94 -41.17
C LYS A 5 -15.73 -15.13 -40.59
N ILE A 6 -15.53 -15.13 -39.27
CA ILE A 6 -14.87 -16.23 -38.56
C ILE A 6 -15.76 -17.47 -38.66
N LYS A 7 -15.26 -18.56 -39.27
CA LYS A 7 -15.91 -19.87 -39.29
C LYS A 7 -15.59 -20.66 -38.02
N PRO A 8 -16.50 -21.49 -37.48
CA PRO A 8 -16.27 -22.28 -36.25
C PRO A 8 -15.03 -23.17 -36.32
N GLU A 9 -14.74 -23.74 -37.48
CA GLU A 9 -13.55 -24.54 -37.78
C GLU A 9 -12.22 -23.78 -37.62
N ASN A 10 -12.22 -22.45 -37.75
CA ASN A 10 -11.04 -21.61 -37.51
C ASN A 10 -10.74 -21.41 -36.01
N LEU A 11 -11.72 -21.66 -35.12
CA LEU A 11 -11.52 -21.62 -33.67
C LEU A 11 -10.78 -22.87 -33.16
N LEU A 12 -10.92 -24.01 -33.85
CA LEU A 12 -10.21 -25.26 -33.55
C LEU A 12 -8.77 -25.26 -34.07
N ARG A 13 -8.47 -24.46 -35.11
CA ARG A 13 -7.11 -24.30 -35.68
C ARG A 13 -6.26 -23.24 -34.98
N ARG A 14 -6.85 -22.36 -34.17
CA ARG A 14 -6.09 -21.57 -33.20
C ARG A 14 -5.63 -22.54 -32.12
N SER A 15 -4.37 -22.98 -32.14
CA SER A 15 -3.78 -23.68 -31.00
C SER A 15 -4.07 -22.86 -29.74
N PRO A 16 -4.87 -23.35 -28.78
CA PRO A 16 -5.24 -22.58 -27.61
C PRO A 16 -4.15 -22.77 -26.56
N THR A 17 -2.92 -22.36 -26.88
CA THR A 17 -1.93 -22.13 -25.84
C THR A 17 -1.94 -20.63 -25.57
N ASN A 18 -3.00 -20.16 -24.92
CA ASN A 18 -2.96 -18.82 -24.31
C ASN A 18 -1.67 -18.75 -23.51
N ARG A 19 -0.86 -17.72 -23.76
CA ARG A 19 0.39 -17.54 -23.04
C ARG A 19 0.08 -17.53 -21.55
N LYS A 20 0.94 -18.14 -20.74
CA LYS A 20 0.76 -18.19 -19.30
C LYS A 20 1.89 -17.47 -18.61
N LEU A 21 1.53 -16.78 -17.54
CA LEU A 21 2.45 -16.13 -16.63
C LEU A 21 2.73 -17.07 -15.46
N THR A 22 3.99 -17.49 -15.33
CA THR A 22 4.50 -18.25 -14.18
C THR A 22 4.20 -17.54 -12.87
N THR A 23 3.85 -18.32 -11.85
CA THR A 23 3.76 -17.86 -10.47
C THR A 23 5.13 -17.76 -9.79
N GLY A 24 6.20 -18.23 -10.44
CA GLY A 24 7.53 -18.38 -9.86
C GLY A 24 7.67 -19.56 -8.91
N CYS A 25 6.65 -20.42 -8.81
CA CYS A 25 6.64 -21.62 -7.97
C CYS A 25 6.24 -22.83 -8.82
N GLU A 26 7.14 -23.81 -8.94
CA GLU A 26 6.94 -24.98 -9.81
C GLU A 26 5.72 -25.81 -9.43
N ILE A 27 5.41 -25.94 -8.14
CA ILE A 27 4.22 -26.68 -7.67
C ILE A 27 2.94 -25.95 -8.09
N LEU A 28 2.89 -24.63 -7.90
CA LEU A 28 1.75 -23.83 -8.32
C LEU A 28 1.60 -23.86 -9.84
N ASP A 29 2.70 -23.71 -10.58
CA ASP A 29 2.67 -23.77 -12.03
C ASP A 29 2.30 -25.16 -12.54
N GLY A 30 2.74 -26.24 -11.89
CA GLY A 30 2.30 -27.60 -12.19
C GLY A 30 0.79 -27.76 -12.01
N CYS A 31 0.26 -27.24 -10.91
CA CYS A 31 -1.18 -27.22 -10.62
C CYS A 31 -1.97 -26.41 -11.67
N LEU A 32 -1.44 -25.23 -12.06
CA LEU A 32 -2.05 -24.29 -13.02
C LEU A 32 -1.68 -24.58 -14.49
N ARG A 33 -0.94 -25.67 -14.74
CA ARG A 33 -0.39 -26.07 -16.05
C ARG A 33 0.39 -24.94 -16.75
N GLY A 34 1.31 -24.29 -16.05
CA GLY A 34 2.17 -23.20 -16.52
C GLY A 34 1.84 -21.80 -15.98
N GLY A 35 0.89 -21.69 -15.04
CA GLY A 35 0.57 -20.42 -14.35
C GLY A 35 -0.72 -19.73 -14.83
N ILE A 36 -0.77 -18.40 -14.69
CA ILE A 36 -1.97 -17.57 -14.96
C ILE A 36 -2.14 -17.35 -16.45
N SER A 37 -3.32 -17.65 -17.00
CA SER A 37 -3.60 -17.48 -18.44
C SER A 37 -3.72 -16.01 -18.82
N CYS A 38 -3.08 -15.63 -19.93
CA CYS A 38 -3.41 -14.42 -20.68
C CYS A 38 -4.76 -14.58 -21.38
N ASP A 39 -5.32 -13.47 -21.87
CA ASP A 39 -6.65 -13.40 -22.48
C ASP A 39 -7.74 -13.96 -21.55
N SER A 40 -7.57 -13.75 -20.24
CA SER A 40 -8.43 -14.31 -19.22
C SER A 40 -8.50 -13.44 -17.98
N LEU A 41 -9.68 -13.41 -17.36
CA LEU A 41 -9.89 -12.77 -16.07
C LEU A 41 -9.82 -13.82 -14.95
N THR A 42 -8.73 -13.78 -14.19
CA THR A 42 -8.49 -14.72 -13.08
C THR A 42 -8.78 -14.05 -11.74
N GLU A 43 -9.63 -14.68 -10.92
CA GLU A 43 -9.95 -14.22 -9.58
C GLU A 43 -9.24 -15.06 -8.52
N ILE A 44 -8.60 -14.40 -7.56
CA ILE A 44 -8.00 -15.02 -6.37
C ILE A 44 -8.84 -14.61 -5.15
N VAL A 45 -9.49 -15.60 -4.52
CA VAL A 45 -10.35 -15.41 -3.36
C VAL A 45 -9.66 -15.97 -2.12
N ALA A 46 -9.65 -15.22 -1.01
CA ALA A 46 -9.13 -15.72 0.26
C ALA A 46 -9.54 -14.85 1.45
N GLU A 47 -9.46 -15.39 2.66
CA GLU A 47 -9.46 -14.59 3.90
C GLU A 47 -8.28 -13.62 3.97
N SER A 48 -8.39 -12.63 4.86
CA SER A 48 -7.26 -11.72 5.16
C SER A 48 -6.07 -12.52 5.71
N GLY A 49 -4.84 -12.13 5.35
CA GLY A 49 -3.62 -12.83 5.80
C GLY A 49 -3.29 -14.16 5.11
N CYS A 50 -4.11 -14.62 4.15
CA CYS A 50 -3.84 -15.84 3.38
C CYS A 50 -2.76 -15.69 2.30
N GLY A 51 -2.37 -14.46 1.92
CA GLY A 51 -1.26 -14.24 0.98
C GLY A 51 -1.64 -13.83 -0.44
N LYS A 52 -2.87 -13.34 -0.67
CA LYS A 52 -3.32 -12.84 -2.00
C LYS A 52 -2.36 -11.79 -2.58
N THR A 53 -2.07 -10.76 -1.80
CA THR A 53 -1.15 -9.68 -2.17
C THR A 53 0.26 -10.20 -2.40
N GLN A 54 0.72 -11.21 -1.64
CA GLN A 54 2.05 -11.82 -1.84
C GLN A 54 2.16 -12.47 -3.22
N LEU A 55 1.13 -13.23 -3.63
CA LEU A 55 1.08 -13.81 -4.97
C LEU A 55 1.03 -12.74 -6.05
N CYS A 56 0.26 -11.67 -5.85
CA CYS A 56 0.16 -10.58 -6.83
C CYS A 56 1.48 -9.81 -7.01
N LEU A 57 2.21 -9.53 -5.92
CA LEU A 57 3.53 -8.89 -6.00
C LEU A 57 4.54 -9.77 -6.73
N GLN A 58 4.54 -11.08 -6.46
CA GLN A 58 5.40 -12.03 -7.15
C GLN A 58 5.09 -12.11 -8.64
N LEU A 59 3.81 -12.21 -9.02
CA LEU A 59 3.38 -12.17 -10.41
C LEU A 59 3.83 -10.88 -11.13
N SER A 60 3.81 -9.75 -10.41
CA SER A 60 4.24 -8.44 -10.93
C SER A 60 5.72 -8.42 -11.34
N LEU A 61 6.57 -9.15 -10.61
CA LEU A 61 7.99 -9.34 -10.95
C LEU A 61 8.16 -10.43 -12.03
N CYS A 62 7.50 -11.58 -11.87
CA CYS A 62 7.57 -12.70 -12.82
C CYS A 62 7.15 -12.33 -14.25
N THR A 63 6.32 -11.29 -14.42
CA THR A 63 5.91 -10.77 -15.74
C THR A 63 7.12 -10.34 -16.58
N GLN A 64 8.19 -9.89 -15.93
CA GLN A 64 9.42 -9.38 -16.55
C GLN A 64 10.33 -10.51 -17.05
N LEU A 65 10.10 -11.75 -16.62
CA LEU A 65 10.89 -12.90 -17.06
C LEU A 65 10.73 -13.12 -18.58
N PRO A 66 11.75 -13.68 -19.24
CA PRO A 66 11.63 -14.15 -20.61
C PRO A 66 10.55 -15.22 -20.76
N ILE A 67 9.94 -15.28 -21.95
CA ILE A 67 8.94 -16.30 -22.29
C ILE A 67 9.48 -17.72 -22.09
N SER A 68 10.77 -17.94 -22.35
CA SER A 68 11.44 -19.24 -22.12
C SER A 68 11.45 -19.68 -20.66
N HIS A 69 11.28 -18.75 -19.72
CA HIS A 69 11.24 -18.99 -18.28
C HIS A 69 9.82 -18.79 -17.70
N GLY A 70 8.80 -18.78 -18.56
CA GLY A 70 7.39 -18.66 -18.17
C GLY A 70 6.92 -17.22 -17.89
N GLY A 71 7.75 -16.20 -18.10
CA GLY A 71 7.33 -14.81 -18.05
C GLY A 71 6.71 -14.33 -19.36
N LEU A 72 6.48 -13.01 -19.45
CA LEU A 72 5.84 -12.39 -20.60
C LEU A 72 6.71 -11.35 -21.32
N ASN A 73 7.99 -11.20 -20.93
CA ASN A 73 8.84 -10.08 -21.34
C ASN A 73 8.08 -8.75 -21.23
N GLY A 74 7.44 -8.51 -20.08
CA GLY A 74 6.54 -7.38 -19.91
C GLY A 74 6.57 -6.75 -18.53
N SER A 75 5.92 -5.60 -18.43
CA SER A 75 5.71 -4.86 -17.20
C SER A 75 4.33 -5.16 -16.61
N SER A 76 4.11 -4.76 -15.37
CA SER A 76 2.84 -4.97 -14.66
C SER A 76 2.24 -3.66 -14.17
N LEU A 77 0.91 -3.61 -14.09
CA LEU A 77 0.14 -2.50 -13.53
C LEU A 77 -0.66 -3.02 -12.34
N TYR A 78 -0.39 -2.46 -11.18
CA TYR A 78 -1.01 -2.82 -9.92
C TYR A 78 -1.98 -1.73 -9.50
N LEU A 79 -3.27 -2.02 -9.60
CA LEU A 79 -4.36 -1.19 -9.12
C LEU A 79 -4.69 -1.61 -7.69
N HIS A 80 -4.46 -0.75 -6.71
CA HIS A 80 -4.81 -1.03 -5.31
C HIS A 80 -5.95 -0.12 -4.84
N SER A 81 -6.83 -0.63 -3.98
CA SER A 81 -8.07 0.08 -3.58
C SER A 81 -8.36 0.14 -2.09
N GLU A 82 -7.68 -0.66 -1.27
CA GLU A 82 -8.02 -0.83 0.16
C GLU A 82 -6.93 -0.26 1.07
N PHE A 83 -5.74 -0.85 1.02
CA PHE A 83 -4.59 -0.44 1.80
C PHE A 83 -3.52 0.21 0.92
N PRO A 84 -2.60 1.00 1.49
CA PRO A 84 -1.41 1.45 0.77
C PRO A 84 -0.65 0.29 0.15
N PHE A 85 -0.13 0.49 -1.06
CA PHE A 85 0.64 -0.54 -1.75
C PHE A 85 1.91 -0.91 -0.95
N PRO A 86 2.21 -2.22 -0.73
CA PRO A 86 3.29 -2.67 0.14
C PRO A 86 4.68 -2.60 -0.54
N PHE A 87 5.16 -1.38 -0.82
CA PHE A 87 6.43 -1.13 -1.52
C PHE A 87 7.64 -1.85 -0.91
N ARG A 88 7.77 -1.86 0.42
CA ARG A 88 8.87 -2.55 1.10
C ARG A 88 8.90 -4.04 0.78
N ARG A 89 7.72 -4.66 0.72
CA ARG A 89 7.62 -6.07 0.38
C ARG A 89 7.94 -6.31 -1.10
N LEU A 90 7.49 -5.43 -2.00
CA LEU A 90 7.89 -5.49 -3.41
C LEU A 90 9.41 -5.40 -3.55
N HIS A 91 10.05 -4.45 -2.85
CA HIS A 91 11.50 -4.26 -2.88
C HIS A 91 12.26 -5.47 -2.33
N GLN A 92 11.76 -6.06 -1.24
CA GLN A 92 12.34 -7.30 -0.71
C GLN A 92 12.30 -8.44 -1.75
N LEU A 93 11.17 -8.60 -2.44
CA LEU A 93 11.02 -9.61 -3.48
C LEU A 93 11.85 -9.27 -4.73
N SER A 94 11.96 -7.99 -5.09
CA SER A 94 12.71 -7.54 -6.27
C SER A 94 14.20 -7.80 -6.12
N HIS A 95 14.75 -7.66 -4.92
CA HIS A 95 16.16 -7.96 -4.64
C HIS A 95 16.48 -9.42 -4.94
N THR A 96 15.72 -10.36 -4.36
CA THR A 96 15.89 -11.80 -4.67
C THR A 96 15.66 -12.08 -6.15
N PHE A 97 14.63 -11.47 -6.75
CA PHE A 97 14.33 -11.64 -8.17
C PHE A 97 15.47 -11.17 -9.09
N HIS A 98 16.08 -10.02 -8.79
CA HIS A 98 17.18 -9.44 -9.54
C HIS A 98 18.43 -10.32 -9.44
N GLN A 99 18.77 -10.77 -8.23
CA GLN A 99 19.91 -11.65 -7.98
C GLN A 99 19.82 -12.97 -8.75
N SER A 100 18.62 -13.55 -8.85
CA SER A 100 18.41 -14.78 -9.59
C SER A 100 18.32 -14.59 -11.11
N ASN A 101 18.11 -13.35 -11.58
CA ASN A 101 17.93 -13.04 -13.00
C ASN A 101 18.77 -11.83 -13.48
N PRO A 102 20.10 -11.83 -13.22
CA PRO A 102 20.94 -10.66 -13.48
C PRO A 102 21.03 -10.33 -14.97
N SER A 103 20.94 -11.33 -15.84
CA SER A 103 21.00 -11.16 -17.31
C SER A 103 19.86 -10.30 -17.87
N ILE A 104 18.73 -10.19 -17.17
CA ILE A 104 17.62 -9.31 -17.58
C ILE A 104 18.03 -7.85 -17.40
N TYR A 105 18.87 -7.52 -16.41
CA TYR A 105 19.12 -6.13 -16.00
C TYR A 105 20.56 -5.66 -16.24
N ALA A 106 21.48 -6.58 -16.54
CA ALA A 106 22.91 -6.34 -16.66
C ALA A 106 23.31 -5.18 -17.60
N ASN A 107 22.52 -4.90 -18.64
CA ASN A 107 22.88 -3.94 -19.68
C ASN A 107 22.34 -2.51 -19.45
N TYR A 108 21.43 -2.31 -18.49
CA TYR A 108 20.63 -1.08 -18.43
C TYR A 108 20.62 -0.39 -17.06
N ASN A 109 21.28 -0.96 -16.04
CA ASN A 109 21.18 -0.48 -14.64
C ASN A 109 19.71 -0.32 -14.18
N ASP A 110 18.83 -1.19 -14.71
CA ASP A 110 17.38 -1.15 -14.47
C ASP A 110 17.04 -1.88 -13.16
N ASN A 111 16.18 -1.28 -12.32
CA ASN A 111 15.63 -1.92 -11.13
C ASN A 111 14.33 -2.68 -11.52
N PRO A 112 14.12 -3.96 -11.11
CA PRO A 112 12.86 -4.66 -11.39
C PRO A 112 11.61 -3.91 -10.92
N CYS A 113 11.72 -3.08 -9.88
CA CYS A 113 10.61 -2.25 -9.40
C CYS A 113 10.18 -1.18 -10.41
N ASP A 114 11.06 -0.71 -11.29
CA ASP A 114 10.77 0.32 -12.29
C ASP A 114 9.77 -0.17 -13.37
N HIS A 115 9.56 -1.47 -13.45
CA HIS A 115 8.65 -2.12 -14.38
C HIS A 115 7.36 -2.62 -13.72
N VAL A 116 7.10 -2.20 -12.48
CA VAL A 116 5.85 -2.40 -11.75
C VAL A 116 5.18 -1.04 -11.55
N PHE A 117 4.22 -0.72 -12.41
CA PHE A 117 3.43 0.49 -12.31
C PHE A 117 2.37 0.32 -11.21
N VAL A 118 2.19 1.32 -10.34
CA VAL A 118 1.24 1.25 -9.22
C VAL A 118 0.28 2.44 -9.31
N GLN A 119 -1.01 2.19 -9.15
CA GLN A 119 -2.05 3.21 -9.16
C GLN A 119 -3.11 2.92 -8.09
N ASN A 120 -3.48 3.95 -7.32
CA ASN A 120 -4.58 3.84 -6.35
C ASN A 120 -5.93 4.05 -7.06
N VAL A 121 -6.93 3.26 -6.68
CA VAL A 121 -8.30 3.30 -7.18
C VAL A 121 -9.27 3.42 -6.00
N HIS A 122 -9.85 4.61 -5.83
CA HIS A 122 -10.70 4.94 -4.69
C HIS A 122 -12.20 4.62 -4.86
N SER A 123 -12.70 4.51 -6.10
CA SER A 123 -14.11 4.25 -6.39
C SER A 123 -14.28 3.50 -7.71
N VAL A 124 -15.50 2.99 -7.95
CA VAL A 124 -15.85 2.33 -9.21
C VAL A 124 -15.78 3.31 -10.39
N ASP A 125 -16.22 4.56 -10.19
CA ASP A 125 -16.15 5.60 -11.23
C ASP A 125 -14.72 5.94 -11.60
N HIS A 126 -13.83 6.07 -10.60
CA HIS A 126 -12.42 6.29 -10.84
C HIS A 126 -11.77 5.13 -11.62
N LEU A 127 -12.18 3.89 -11.36
CA LEU A 127 -11.73 2.75 -12.15
C LEU A 127 -12.14 2.89 -13.62
N PHE A 128 -13.37 3.31 -13.88
CA PHE A 128 -13.84 3.56 -15.26
C PHE A 128 -13.11 4.72 -15.93
N ASP A 129 -12.69 5.75 -15.20
CA ASP A 129 -11.90 6.86 -15.74
C ASP A 129 -10.47 6.43 -16.09
N ILE A 130 -9.90 5.48 -15.34
CA ILE A 130 -8.55 4.95 -15.58
C ILE A 130 -8.55 3.96 -16.76
N MET A 131 -9.59 3.16 -16.96
CA MET A 131 -9.62 2.11 -17.99
C MET A 131 -9.31 2.61 -19.42
N PRO A 132 -9.88 3.72 -19.93
CA PRO A 132 -9.49 4.29 -21.23
C PRO A 132 -8.03 4.71 -21.29
N ARG A 133 -7.47 5.22 -20.17
CA ARG A 133 -6.06 5.61 -20.08
C ARG A 133 -5.15 4.39 -20.14
N ILE A 134 -5.55 3.29 -19.51
CA ILE A 134 -4.85 2.00 -19.64
C ILE A 134 -4.88 1.56 -21.11
N ASP A 135 -6.02 1.58 -21.79
CA ASP A 135 -6.11 1.21 -23.21
C ASP A 135 -5.12 2.01 -24.08
N GLY A 136 -5.09 3.34 -23.90
CA GLY A 136 -4.16 4.23 -24.60
C GLY A 136 -2.69 3.98 -24.23
N PHE A 137 -2.39 3.75 -22.95
CA PHE A 137 -1.04 3.45 -22.47
C PHE A 137 -0.52 2.14 -23.06
N VAL A 138 -1.31 1.06 -23.00
CA VAL A 138 -0.91 -0.24 -23.54
C VAL A 138 -0.79 -0.20 -25.07
N GLY A 139 -1.66 0.55 -25.75
CA GLY A 139 -1.64 0.65 -27.21
C GLY A 139 -0.49 1.48 -27.78
N ASN A 140 -0.04 2.52 -27.07
CA ASN A 140 0.91 3.51 -27.60
C ASN A 140 2.30 3.47 -26.92
N SER A 141 2.46 2.73 -25.82
CA SER A 141 3.73 2.69 -25.10
C SER A 141 4.83 2.00 -25.92
N LYS A 142 5.95 2.70 -26.11
CA LYS A 142 7.21 2.16 -26.63
C LYS A 142 8.21 1.89 -25.49
N THR A 143 7.74 1.34 -24.37
CA THR A 143 8.62 0.93 -23.27
C THR A 143 9.35 -0.36 -23.61
N ARG A 144 10.55 -0.54 -23.03
CA ARG A 144 11.32 -1.80 -23.10
C ARG A 144 10.45 -3.03 -22.78
N PHE A 145 9.65 -2.90 -21.73
CA PHE A 145 8.69 -3.90 -21.32
C PHE A 145 7.26 -3.40 -21.58
N PRO A 146 6.53 -3.97 -22.56
CA PRO A 146 5.12 -3.65 -22.75
C PRO A 146 4.31 -4.15 -21.55
N LEU A 147 3.19 -3.48 -21.25
CA LEU A 147 2.32 -3.94 -20.17
C LEU A 147 1.73 -5.31 -20.51
N LYS A 148 1.89 -6.28 -19.61
CA LYS A 148 1.42 -7.67 -19.81
C LYS A 148 0.64 -8.26 -18.66
N LEU A 149 0.66 -7.61 -17.49
CA LEU A 149 -0.14 -7.99 -16.33
C LEU A 149 -0.90 -6.77 -15.80
N ILE A 150 -2.18 -6.94 -15.49
CA ILE A 150 -2.95 -6.02 -14.66
C ILE A 150 -3.39 -6.76 -13.41
N VAL A 151 -3.07 -6.21 -12.24
CA VAL A 151 -3.57 -6.66 -10.94
C VAL A 151 -4.59 -5.64 -10.42
N LEU A 152 -5.74 -6.10 -9.91
CA LEU A 152 -6.68 -5.29 -9.14
C LEU A 152 -6.84 -5.88 -7.74
N ASP A 153 -6.21 -5.25 -6.74
CA ASP A 153 -6.17 -5.67 -5.34
C ASP A 153 -6.81 -4.61 -4.41
N SER A 154 -8.10 -4.67 -4.09
CA SER A 154 -9.08 -5.71 -4.41
C SER A 154 -10.30 -5.12 -5.11
N VAL A 155 -10.98 -5.90 -5.95
CA VAL A 155 -12.27 -5.46 -6.51
C VAL A 155 -13.32 -5.33 -5.42
N ALA A 156 -13.22 -6.14 -4.35
CA ALA A 156 -14.19 -6.19 -3.27
C ALA A 156 -14.29 -4.86 -2.50
N ALA A 157 -13.16 -4.19 -2.29
CA ALA A 157 -13.11 -2.93 -1.56
C ALA A 157 -13.90 -1.81 -2.24
N LEU A 158 -13.94 -1.78 -3.58
CA LEU A 158 -14.68 -0.78 -4.35
C LEU A 158 -16.20 -0.85 -4.14
N PHE A 159 -16.74 -1.99 -3.69
CA PHE A 159 -18.18 -2.22 -3.56
C PHE A 159 -18.66 -2.33 -2.11
N ARG A 160 -17.77 -2.21 -1.13
CA ARG A 160 -18.11 -2.48 0.28
C ARG A 160 -18.82 -1.34 0.99
N SER A 161 -18.46 -0.09 0.68
CA SER A 161 -18.95 1.10 1.37
C SER A 161 -19.92 1.95 0.54
N GLU A 162 -20.03 1.70 -0.76
CA GLU A 162 -20.82 2.53 -1.69
C GLU A 162 -22.27 2.04 -1.90
N PHE A 163 -22.61 0.81 -1.50
CA PHE A 163 -23.90 0.19 -1.83
C PHE A 163 -24.54 -0.54 -0.66
N ASP A 164 -25.79 -0.19 -0.38
CA ASP A 164 -26.63 -0.88 0.60
C ASP A 164 -27.20 -2.20 0.05
N ASN A 165 -27.76 -3.03 0.93
CA ASN A 165 -28.42 -4.29 0.58
C ASN A 165 -29.86 -4.08 0.06
N THR A 166 -30.13 -3.00 -0.68
CA THR A 166 -31.44 -2.77 -1.31
C THR A 166 -31.52 -3.50 -2.66
N PRO A 167 -32.71 -3.97 -3.09
CA PRO A 167 -32.87 -4.58 -4.42
C PRO A 167 -32.40 -3.67 -5.57
N SER A 168 -32.57 -2.35 -5.41
CA SER A 168 -32.15 -1.37 -6.40
C SER A 168 -30.62 -1.29 -6.52
N ASP A 169 -29.90 -1.33 -5.40
CA ASP A 169 -28.45 -1.26 -5.39
C ASP A 169 -27.82 -2.60 -5.78
N LEU A 170 -28.43 -3.74 -5.43
CA LEU A 170 -28.01 -5.05 -5.94
C LEU A 170 -28.10 -5.11 -7.47
N LYS A 171 -29.14 -4.52 -8.08
CA LYS A 171 -29.26 -4.41 -9.54
C LYS A 171 -28.18 -3.50 -10.13
N LYS A 172 -27.92 -2.33 -9.52
CA LYS A 172 -26.83 -1.42 -9.94
C LYS A 172 -25.46 -2.10 -9.86
N ARG A 173 -25.13 -2.71 -8.72
CA ARG A 173 -23.89 -3.48 -8.49
C ARG A 173 -23.69 -4.56 -9.55
N SER A 174 -24.75 -5.34 -9.81
CA SER A 174 -24.70 -6.38 -10.84
C SER A 174 -24.41 -5.79 -12.23
N SER A 175 -25.05 -4.68 -12.59
CA SER A 175 -24.76 -3.97 -13.85
C SER A 175 -23.30 -3.50 -13.93
N LEU A 176 -22.76 -2.96 -12.83
CA LEU A 176 -21.37 -2.52 -12.75
C LEU A 176 -20.39 -3.69 -12.87
N PHE A 177 -20.67 -4.84 -12.24
CA PHE A 177 -19.86 -6.06 -12.38
C PHE A 177 -19.72 -6.51 -13.84
N PHE A 178 -20.82 -6.52 -14.59
CA PHE A 178 -20.78 -6.86 -16.02
C PHE A 178 -20.00 -5.83 -16.84
N LYS A 179 -20.13 -4.53 -16.54
CA LYS A 179 -19.39 -3.46 -17.22
C LYS A 179 -17.88 -3.56 -16.94
N ILE A 180 -17.47 -3.68 -15.67
CA ILE A 180 -16.06 -3.79 -15.27
C ILE A 180 -15.44 -5.04 -15.89
N SER A 181 -16.06 -6.19 -15.69
CA SER A 181 -15.52 -7.45 -16.21
C SER A 181 -15.47 -7.47 -17.74
N GLY A 182 -16.49 -6.91 -18.41
CA GLY A 182 -16.50 -6.76 -19.87
C GLY A 182 -15.34 -5.90 -20.37
N LYS A 183 -15.08 -4.76 -19.72
CA LYS A 183 -13.95 -3.88 -20.07
C LYS A 183 -12.58 -4.52 -19.81
N LEU A 184 -12.42 -5.20 -18.68
CA LEU A 184 -11.18 -5.92 -18.38
C LEU A 184 -10.94 -7.07 -19.37
N LYS A 185 -11.96 -7.87 -19.69
CA LYS A 185 -11.88 -8.91 -20.73
C LYS A 185 -11.57 -8.34 -22.11
N GLN A 186 -12.11 -7.16 -22.43
CA GLN A 186 -11.77 -6.45 -23.67
C GLN A 186 -10.28 -6.06 -23.71
N LEU A 187 -9.73 -5.53 -22.61
CA LEU A 187 -8.30 -5.22 -22.51
C LEU A 187 -7.45 -6.50 -22.59
N ALA A 188 -7.85 -7.57 -21.90
CA ALA A 188 -7.15 -8.85 -21.92
C ALA A 188 -7.04 -9.43 -23.34
N SER A 189 -8.14 -9.46 -24.08
CA SER A 189 -8.18 -9.98 -25.45
C SER A 189 -7.51 -9.07 -26.47
N LYS A 190 -7.64 -7.75 -26.32
CA LYS A 190 -7.06 -6.77 -27.25
C LYS A 190 -5.53 -6.74 -27.18
N PHE A 191 -4.95 -6.86 -25.98
CA PHE A 191 -3.51 -6.68 -25.76
C PHE A 191 -2.79 -7.94 -25.29
N ASP A 192 -3.49 -9.08 -25.22
CA ASP A 192 -3.00 -10.36 -24.70
C ASP A 192 -2.37 -10.18 -23.31
N LEU A 193 -3.20 -9.69 -22.38
CA LEU A 193 -2.82 -9.44 -20.98
C LEU A 193 -3.29 -10.58 -20.09
N ALA A 194 -2.51 -10.88 -19.06
CA ALA A 194 -3.01 -11.56 -17.86
C ALA A 194 -3.70 -10.52 -16.97
N ILE A 195 -4.94 -10.80 -16.53
CA ILE A 195 -5.63 -9.95 -15.55
C ILE A 195 -5.95 -10.77 -14.31
N VAL A 196 -5.44 -10.29 -13.18
CA VAL A 196 -5.63 -10.90 -11.87
C VAL A 196 -6.41 -9.96 -10.97
N ILE A 197 -7.47 -10.46 -10.36
CA ILE A 197 -8.28 -9.71 -9.42
C ILE A 197 -8.28 -10.44 -8.09
N THR A 198 -8.10 -9.70 -6.99
CA THR A 198 -8.30 -10.28 -5.65
C THR A 198 -9.70 -9.98 -5.13
N ASN A 199 -10.26 -10.95 -4.39
CA ASN A 199 -11.52 -10.82 -3.69
C ASN A 199 -11.38 -11.39 -2.27
N GLN A 200 -12.19 -10.86 -1.37
CA GLN A 200 -12.30 -11.34 0.00
C GLN A 200 -13.44 -12.34 0.15
N VAL A 201 -13.56 -12.92 1.33
CA VAL A 201 -14.67 -13.80 1.68
C VAL A 201 -15.60 -13.16 2.70
N THR A 202 -16.81 -13.69 2.78
CA THR A 202 -17.81 -13.43 3.82
C THR A 202 -18.23 -14.76 4.45
N ASP A 203 -18.51 -14.73 5.75
CA ASP A 203 -18.95 -15.90 6.49
C ASP A 203 -20.37 -16.31 6.09
N LEU A 204 -20.61 -17.61 5.96
CA LEU A 204 -21.92 -18.18 5.71
C LEU A 204 -22.51 -18.69 7.02
N VAL A 205 -23.39 -17.90 7.63
CA VAL A 205 -24.15 -18.27 8.83
C VAL A 205 -25.52 -18.80 8.37
N GLU A 206 -25.67 -20.13 8.32
CA GLU A 206 -26.99 -20.73 8.09
C GLU A 206 -27.70 -20.93 9.43
N THR A 207 -28.89 -20.33 9.58
CA THR A 207 -29.93 -20.86 10.46
C THR A 207 -30.49 -22.11 9.80
N SER A 208 -30.60 -23.21 10.55
CA SER A 208 -31.17 -24.47 10.09
C SER A 208 -32.57 -24.26 9.49
N ASP A 209 -32.66 -24.15 8.16
CA ASP A 209 -33.76 -24.60 7.30
C ASP A 209 -33.55 -24.12 5.84
N GLY A 210 -33.30 -25.05 4.91
CA GLY A 210 -33.86 -24.92 3.55
C GLY A 210 -32.96 -24.88 2.31
N LEU A 211 -31.62 -24.76 2.37
CA LEU A 211 -30.78 -24.77 1.15
C LEU A 211 -29.44 -25.51 1.31
N SER A 212 -29.49 -26.68 1.94
CA SER A 212 -28.37 -27.61 2.04
C SER A 212 -27.91 -28.09 0.65
N GLY A 213 -26.85 -27.48 0.11
CA GLY A 213 -26.04 -28.08 -0.97
C GLY A 213 -26.42 -27.78 -2.42
N LEU A 214 -27.35 -26.85 -2.70
CA LEU A 214 -27.65 -26.44 -4.08
C LEU A 214 -26.47 -25.65 -4.69
N ARG A 215 -25.82 -26.24 -5.70
CA ARG A 215 -24.84 -25.53 -6.54
C ARG A 215 -25.58 -24.49 -7.37
N ILE A 216 -25.47 -23.21 -7.01
CA ILE A 216 -26.03 -22.10 -7.80
C ILE A 216 -24.91 -21.52 -8.66
N GLY A 217 -24.79 -22.01 -9.90
CA GLY A 217 -23.81 -21.54 -10.88
C GLY A 217 -22.36 -21.74 -10.43
N ASN A 218 -21.51 -20.73 -10.67
CA ASN A 218 -20.09 -20.73 -10.33
C ASN A 218 -19.80 -20.32 -8.86
N LEU A 219 -20.84 -20.12 -8.05
CA LEU A 219 -20.70 -19.77 -6.64
C LEU A 219 -20.72 -21.06 -5.80
N ARG A 220 -19.63 -21.32 -5.08
CA ARG A 220 -19.46 -22.48 -4.20
C ARG A 220 -19.06 -21.99 -2.81
N TYR A 221 -19.61 -22.61 -1.75
CA TYR A 221 -19.09 -22.42 -0.41
C TYR A 221 -17.73 -23.12 -0.27
N LEU A 222 -16.85 -22.48 0.46
CA LEU A 222 -15.46 -22.88 0.67
C LEU A 222 -15.25 -23.01 2.18
N TYR A 223 -14.18 -23.69 2.57
CA TYR A 223 -13.83 -23.82 3.98
C TYR A 223 -12.48 -23.15 4.22
N SER A 224 -12.43 -22.25 5.21
CA SER A 224 -11.20 -21.65 5.69
C SER A 224 -11.32 -21.42 7.19
N SER A 225 -10.23 -21.67 7.92
CA SER A 225 -10.18 -21.43 9.37
C SER A 225 -11.34 -22.09 10.15
N GLY A 226 -11.77 -23.28 9.73
CA GLY A 226 -12.87 -24.03 10.35
C GLY A 226 -14.29 -23.50 10.05
N ARG A 227 -14.43 -22.47 9.21
CA ARG A 227 -15.70 -21.83 8.88
C ARG A 227 -16.09 -22.04 7.42
N ARG A 228 -17.40 -22.01 7.16
CA ARG A 228 -17.96 -21.92 5.80
C ARG A 228 -17.90 -20.48 5.33
N VAL A 229 -17.28 -20.26 4.19
CA VAL A 229 -17.06 -18.93 3.61
C VAL A 229 -17.47 -18.92 2.15
N VAL A 230 -17.87 -17.76 1.65
CA VAL A 230 -18.19 -17.52 0.23
C VAL A 230 -17.47 -16.26 -0.28
N PRO A 231 -17.14 -16.15 -1.57
CA PRO A 231 -16.61 -14.91 -2.14
C PRO A 231 -17.57 -13.72 -1.92
N SER A 232 -17.03 -12.56 -1.51
CA SER A 232 -17.83 -11.44 -0.99
C SER A 232 -18.73 -10.73 -2.02
N LEU A 233 -18.47 -10.90 -3.31
CA LEU A 233 -19.20 -10.21 -4.39
C LEU A 233 -20.41 -11.00 -4.92
N GLY A 234 -20.65 -12.21 -4.41
CA GLY A 234 -21.83 -13.01 -4.72
C GLY A 234 -21.89 -13.55 -6.16
N LEU A 235 -23.09 -14.01 -6.53
CA LEU A 235 -23.32 -14.81 -7.74
C LEU A 235 -23.13 -14.01 -9.04
N ALA A 236 -23.55 -12.74 -9.08
CA ALA A 236 -23.42 -11.90 -10.27
C ALA A 236 -21.96 -11.77 -10.71
N TRP A 237 -21.05 -11.53 -9.76
CA TRP A 237 -19.62 -11.48 -10.03
C TRP A 237 -19.02 -12.84 -10.36
N ALA A 238 -19.52 -13.94 -9.76
CA ALA A 238 -19.03 -15.28 -10.05
C ALA A 238 -19.18 -15.71 -11.52
N ASN A 239 -20.17 -15.14 -12.22
CA ASN A 239 -20.37 -15.37 -13.66
C ASN A 239 -19.55 -14.40 -14.54
N CYS A 240 -18.90 -13.40 -13.92
CA CYS A 240 -18.12 -12.39 -14.63
C CYS A 240 -16.65 -12.80 -14.85
N VAL A 241 -16.10 -13.72 -14.05
CA VAL A 241 -14.69 -14.14 -14.12
C VAL A 241 -14.53 -15.45 -14.90
N ASN A 242 -13.35 -15.70 -15.47
CA ASN A 242 -13.08 -16.92 -16.25
C ASN A 242 -12.63 -18.07 -15.37
N SER A 243 -11.69 -17.79 -14.47
CA SER A 243 -11.14 -18.78 -13.53
C SER A 243 -11.17 -18.20 -12.13
N ARG A 244 -11.41 -19.06 -11.13
CA ARG A 244 -11.38 -18.69 -9.71
C ARG A 244 -10.50 -19.66 -8.94
N PHE A 245 -9.53 -19.10 -8.22
CA PHE A 245 -8.66 -19.82 -7.31
C PHE A 245 -8.95 -19.37 -5.88
N PHE A 246 -8.94 -20.32 -4.96
CA PHE A 246 -9.13 -20.06 -3.55
C PHE A 246 -7.85 -20.34 -2.77
N ILE A 247 -7.46 -19.44 -1.88
CA ILE A 247 -6.30 -19.65 -1.00
C ILE A 247 -6.80 -19.78 0.43
N SER A 248 -6.49 -20.90 1.07
CA SER A 248 -6.72 -21.13 2.49
C SER A 248 -5.41 -21.16 3.27
N ARG A 249 -5.49 -20.87 4.57
CA ARG A 249 -4.37 -20.90 5.50
C ARG A 249 -4.53 -22.03 6.50
N SER A 250 -3.47 -22.82 6.69
CA SER A 250 -3.36 -23.81 7.75
C SER A 250 -2.15 -23.49 8.64
N ASP A 251 -2.40 -23.35 9.93
CA ASP A 251 -1.34 -23.13 10.91
C ASP A 251 -0.76 -24.49 11.33
N GLY A 252 0.23 -24.96 10.57
CA GLY A 252 1.03 -26.14 10.91
C GLY A 252 2.40 -25.73 11.47
N SER A 253 2.82 -26.31 12.60
CA SER A 253 4.19 -26.21 13.10
C SER A 253 5.11 -27.15 12.30
N ILE A 254 6.03 -26.61 11.52
CA ILE A 254 7.10 -27.41 10.91
C ILE A 254 8.30 -27.37 11.85
N VAL A 255 8.61 -28.50 12.49
CA VAL A 255 9.89 -28.70 13.17
C VAL A 255 10.92 -28.99 12.09
N LYS A 256 11.93 -28.13 11.93
CA LYS A 256 13.13 -28.48 11.17
C LYS A 256 13.96 -29.42 12.05
N ASP A 257 13.95 -30.71 11.78
CA ASP A 257 14.97 -31.61 12.35
C ASP A 257 16.34 -31.18 11.82
N ARG A 258 17.22 -30.76 12.73
CA ARG A 258 18.64 -30.58 12.41
C ARG A 258 19.30 -31.95 12.49
N SER A 259 20.05 -32.30 11.46
CA SER A 259 21.06 -33.36 11.54
C SER A 259 21.97 -33.12 12.74
N GLU A 260 22.11 -34.13 13.59
CA GLU A 260 22.93 -34.17 14.80
C GLU A 260 24.37 -33.76 14.48
N LYS A 261 24.77 -32.52 14.80
CA LYS A 261 26.19 -32.16 14.99
C LYS A 261 26.53 -30.77 15.59
N ASP A 262 25.56 -29.94 15.99
CA ASP A 262 25.88 -28.64 16.61
C ASP A 262 25.11 -28.43 17.94
N GLU A 263 25.71 -28.85 19.05
CA GLU A 263 25.30 -28.47 20.41
C GLU A 263 25.90 -27.10 20.78
N SER A 264 25.17 -26.01 20.49
CA SER A 264 25.15 -24.75 21.27
C SER A 264 24.46 -23.61 20.50
N CYS A 265 23.13 -23.51 20.57
CA CYS A 265 22.38 -22.23 20.52
C CYS A 265 20.88 -22.50 20.73
N SER A 266 20.19 -21.63 21.48
CA SER A 266 18.76 -21.67 21.76
C SER A 266 17.90 -21.91 20.52
N SER A 267 16.96 -22.85 20.60
CA SER A 267 16.04 -23.27 19.52
C SER A 267 15.03 -22.17 19.16
N SER A 268 15.29 -21.41 18.11
CA SER A 268 14.30 -20.49 17.52
C SER A 268 13.28 -21.26 16.67
N VAL A 269 12.08 -21.51 17.18
CA VAL A 269 10.97 -22.12 16.44
C VAL A 269 10.43 -21.13 15.40
N SER A 270 10.77 -21.30 14.12
CA SER A 270 10.17 -20.53 13.02
C SER A 270 8.80 -21.11 12.67
N ARG A 271 7.72 -20.47 13.13
CA ARG A 271 6.34 -20.80 12.71
C ARG A 271 6.10 -20.32 11.28
N SER A 272 6.30 -21.17 10.27
CA SER A 272 5.89 -20.89 8.89
C SER A 272 4.51 -21.49 8.62
N ALA A 273 3.49 -20.64 8.48
CA ALA A 273 2.13 -21.09 8.20
C ALA A 273 2.02 -21.60 6.74
N LYS A 274 1.44 -22.79 6.56
CA LYS A 274 1.19 -23.39 5.24
C LYS A 274 -0.02 -22.74 4.56
N ARG A 275 -0.03 -22.73 3.23
CA ARG A 275 -1.15 -22.26 2.41
C ARG A 275 -1.52 -23.32 1.40
N ARG A 276 -2.81 -23.41 1.08
CA ARG A 276 -3.33 -24.29 0.04
C ARG A 276 -4.07 -23.46 -1.00
N LEU A 277 -3.71 -23.65 -2.26
CA LEU A 277 -4.44 -23.11 -3.41
C LEU A 277 -5.35 -24.20 -3.97
N ASP A 278 -6.64 -23.91 -4.07
CA ASP A 278 -7.65 -24.77 -4.69
C ASP A 278 -8.21 -24.11 -5.95
N ILE A 279 -8.26 -24.86 -7.06
CA ILE A 279 -8.94 -24.43 -8.28
C ILE A 279 -10.45 -24.62 -8.07
N VAL A 280 -11.17 -23.52 -7.84
CA VAL A 280 -12.62 -23.55 -7.61
C VAL A 280 -13.35 -23.85 -8.92
N PHE A 281 -13.00 -23.12 -9.97
CA PHE A 281 -13.41 -23.41 -11.33
C PHE A 281 -12.45 -22.80 -12.35
N SER A 282 -12.31 -23.45 -13.50
CA SER A 282 -11.63 -22.93 -14.68
C SER A 282 -12.12 -23.71 -15.90
N PRO A 283 -12.26 -23.07 -17.08
CA PRO A 283 -12.67 -23.76 -18.30
C PRO A 283 -11.58 -24.67 -18.89
N TYR A 284 -10.32 -24.53 -18.45
CA TYR A 284 -9.17 -25.26 -19.01
C TYR A 284 -8.32 -26.00 -17.97
N LEU A 285 -8.62 -25.88 -16.68
CA LEU A 285 -7.94 -26.60 -15.61
C LEU A 285 -8.91 -27.57 -14.92
N PRO A 286 -8.48 -28.81 -14.60
CA PRO A 286 -9.25 -29.68 -13.74
C PRO A 286 -9.32 -29.09 -12.32
N GLY A 287 -10.31 -29.52 -11.53
CA GLY A 287 -10.32 -29.25 -10.10
C GLY A 287 -9.11 -29.93 -9.44
N SER A 288 -8.12 -29.14 -9.04
CA SER A 288 -6.92 -29.59 -8.36
C SER A 288 -6.56 -28.62 -7.25
N SER A 289 -5.64 -29.05 -6.38
CA SER A 289 -5.15 -28.25 -5.28
C SER A 289 -3.66 -28.48 -5.07
N CYS A 290 -2.98 -27.50 -4.51
CA CYS A 290 -1.58 -27.63 -4.13
C CYS A 290 -1.24 -26.78 -2.91
N GLU A 291 -0.15 -27.14 -2.23
CA GLU A 291 0.33 -26.43 -1.05
C GLU A 291 1.59 -25.61 -1.35
N PHE A 292 1.71 -24.48 -0.67
CA PHE A 292 2.85 -23.58 -0.77
C PHE A 292 3.08 -22.84 0.55
N MET A 293 4.24 -22.21 0.68
CA MET A 293 4.58 -21.32 1.79
C MET A 293 4.96 -19.95 1.27
N ILE A 294 4.85 -18.95 2.15
CA ILE A 294 5.33 -17.59 1.89
C ILE A 294 6.55 -17.39 2.78
N THR A 295 7.70 -17.14 2.15
CA THR A 295 8.99 -16.92 2.77
C THR A 295 9.45 -15.48 2.53
N ARG A 296 10.64 -15.12 3.03
CA ARG A 296 11.25 -13.81 2.74
C ARG A 296 11.56 -13.63 1.24
N GLU A 297 11.84 -14.71 0.54
CA GLU A 297 12.19 -14.72 -0.89
C GLU A 297 10.98 -14.78 -1.83
N GLY A 298 9.80 -15.09 -1.28
CA GLY A 298 8.56 -15.17 -2.05
C GLY A 298 7.76 -16.42 -1.73
N ILE A 299 6.96 -16.85 -2.68
CA ILE A 299 6.16 -18.08 -2.62
C ILE A 299 7.04 -19.25 -3.03
N CYS A 300 7.14 -20.24 -2.15
CA CYS A 300 7.95 -21.43 -2.34
C CYS A 300 7.12 -22.71 -2.18
N ALA A 301 7.54 -23.75 -2.87
CA ALA A 301 7.01 -25.10 -2.79
C ALA A 301 7.29 -25.77 -1.43
N ILE A 302 6.40 -26.65 -0.98
CA ILE A 302 6.66 -27.62 0.09
C ILE A 302 6.92 -28.97 -0.57
N ALA A 303 8.12 -29.53 -0.41
CA ALA A 303 8.37 -30.91 -0.83
C ALA A 303 7.69 -31.86 0.15
N GLU A 304 6.77 -32.71 -0.31
CA GLU A 304 6.34 -33.88 0.45
C GLU A 304 7.43 -34.95 0.36
N GLY A 305 7.74 -35.59 1.48
CA GLY A 305 8.83 -36.56 1.57
C GLY A 305 8.58 -37.81 0.72
N SER A 306 9.45 -38.04 -0.26
CA SER A 306 9.84 -39.36 -0.74
C SER A 306 11.28 -39.30 -1.23
N GLY A 307 12.11 -40.20 -0.73
CA GLY A 307 13.48 -40.37 -1.17
C GLY A 307 13.48 -40.89 -2.61
N ASP A 308 13.71 -40.00 -3.56
CA ASP A 308 14.62 -40.23 -4.68
C ASP A 308 14.82 -38.90 -5.40
N GLY A 309 16.08 -38.58 -5.70
CA GLY A 309 16.48 -37.25 -6.13
C GLY A 309 15.82 -36.84 -7.44
N LEU A 310 15.22 -35.64 -7.48
CA LEU A 310 14.96 -34.93 -8.73
C LEU A 310 14.98 -33.41 -8.54
N GLN A 311 16.01 -32.84 -9.18
CA GLN A 311 16.17 -31.53 -9.81
C GLN A 311 15.45 -30.33 -9.20
N GLN A 312 16.22 -29.57 -8.43
CA GLN A 312 16.00 -28.16 -8.15
C GLN A 312 15.81 -27.35 -9.45
N SER A 313 14.87 -26.42 -9.38
CA SER A 313 14.63 -25.39 -10.40
C SER A 313 15.94 -24.72 -10.83
N GLN A 314 16.03 -24.32 -12.09
CA GLN A 314 17.19 -23.58 -12.62
C GLN A 314 17.45 -22.27 -11.84
N TRP A 315 16.39 -21.72 -11.24
CA TRP A 315 16.38 -20.57 -10.33
C TRP A 315 17.13 -20.85 -9.00
N GLN A 316 17.09 -22.08 -8.50
CA GLN A 316 17.80 -22.54 -7.30
C GLN A 316 19.22 -23.07 -7.59
N ARG A 317 19.46 -23.65 -8.77
CA ARG A 317 20.80 -24.15 -9.16
C ARG A 317 21.85 -23.04 -9.25
N ASN A 318 21.45 -21.84 -9.67
CA ASN A 318 22.37 -20.69 -9.75
C ASN A 318 22.75 -20.12 -8.37
N GLN A 319 22.14 -20.59 -7.28
CA GLN A 319 22.36 -20.11 -5.92
C GLN A 319 23.60 -20.74 -5.25
N LEU A 320 24.05 -21.92 -5.69
CA LEU A 320 25.14 -22.68 -5.03
C LEU A 320 26.56 -22.37 -5.56
N GLN A 321 26.71 -21.50 -6.57
CA GLN A 321 28.02 -21.19 -7.15
C GLN A 321 28.65 -19.87 -6.67
N PHE A 322 27.94 -19.01 -5.93
CA PHE A 322 28.44 -17.68 -5.60
C PHE A 322 28.11 -17.25 -4.16
N GLU A 323 28.51 -18.06 -3.18
CA GLU A 323 28.79 -17.56 -1.83
C GLU A 323 30.29 -17.29 -1.70
N ARG A 324 30.75 -16.17 -2.26
CA ARG A 324 31.94 -15.46 -1.79
C ARG A 324 32.01 -14.10 -2.46
N ILE A 325 32.21 -13.09 -1.62
CA ILE A 325 32.46 -11.66 -1.88
C ILE A 325 31.22 -10.78 -1.62
N ASN A 326 31.16 -10.29 -0.37
CA ASN A 326 30.54 -9.02 -0.01
C ASN A 326 31.56 -7.90 -0.20
N SER A 327 31.16 -6.76 -0.78
CA SER A 327 31.36 -5.40 -0.22
C SER A 327 31.00 -4.32 -1.24
N ALA A 328 30.57 -3.16 -0.72
CA ALA A 328 30.25 -1.86 -1.35
C ALA A 328 28.80 -1.78 -1.91
N SER A 329 27.85 -1.02 -1.34
CA SER A 329 27.78 0.39 -0.90
C SER A 329 27.97 1.43 -2.01
N ASP A 330 27.01 2.34 -2.09
CA ASP A 330 26.96 3.57 -2.90
C ASP A 330 26.52 3.47 -4.37
N VAL A 331 25.27 3.08 -4.61
CA VAL A 331 24.46 3.64 -5.71
C VAL A 331 22.99 3.71 -5.23
N TYR A 332 22.19 4.65 -5.76
CA TYR A 332 20.70 4.72 -5.74
C TYR A 332 20.12 5.92 -4.97
N LYS A 333 20.22 7.10 -5.60
CA LYS A 333 19.55 8.35 -5.20
C LYS A 333 18.49 8.86 -6.20
N ASN A 334 18.12 8.11 -7.25
CA ASN A 334 17.34 8.67 -8.38
C ASN A 334 16.01 7.97 -8.77
N GLU A 335 15.43 7.14 -7.91
CA GLU A 335 14.30 6.25 -8.32
C GLU A 335 12.88 6.86 -8.23
N ARG A 336 12.68 8.12 -7.81
CA ARG A 336 11.31 8.65 -7.57
C ARG A 336 10.66 9.45 -8.70
N PHE A 337 11.33 9.70 -9.83
CA PHE A 337 10.87 10.73 -10.77
C PHE A 337 10.10 10.25 -12.03
N ARG A 338 10.03 8.96 -12.34
CA ARG A 338 9.51 8.52 -13.66
C ARG A 338 8.01 8.20 -13.73
N LEU A 339 7.35 7.90 -12.60
CA LEU A 339 5.94 7.44 -12.59
C LEU A 339 4.90 8.57 -12.62
N ARG A 340 5.17 9.73 -12.02
CA ARG A 340 4.27 10.91 -12.12
C ARG A 340 4.32 11.55 -13.51
N LEU A 341 5.41 11.32 -14.24
CA LEU A 341 5.65 11.90 -15.54
C LEU A 341 4.99 11.07 -16.66
N LEU A 342 4.99 9.73 -16.63
CA LEU A 342 4.53 8.91 -17.77
C LEU A 342 3.00 8.89 -18.04
N LEU A 343 2.16 9.10 -17.03
CA LEU A 343 0.71 9.30 -17.22
C LEU A 343 0.31 10.78 -17.36
N LYS A 344 1.23 11.72 -17.10
CA LYS A 344 1.08 13.16 -17.36
C LYS A 344 1.73 13.61 -18.68
N THR A 345 2.70 12.92 -19.27
CA THR A 345 3.47 13.46 -20.42
C THR A 345 2.80 13.33 -21.77
N THR A 346 1.66 12.64 -21.87
CA THR A 346 0.78 12.77 -23.05
C THR A 346 -0.04 14.08 -23.00
N ILE A 347 0.22 14.98 -22.05
CA ILE A 347 -0.54 16.23 -21.84
C ILE A 347 0.02 17.41 -22.66
N GLU A 348 1.26 17.40 -23.15
CA GLU A 348 1.81 18.55 -23.88
C GLU A 348 2.66 18.10 -25.08
N SER A 349 2.01 17.59 -26.12
CA SER A 349 2.61 17.54 -27.47
C SER A 349 1.53 17.67 -28.54
N SER A 350 0.86 18.81 -28.50
CA SER A 350 0.13 19.35 -29.65
C SER A 350 0.30 20.87 -29.69
N GLU A 351 1.55 21.34 -29.65
CA GLU A 351 1.95 22.65 -30.14
C GLU A 351 3.47 22.57 -30.37
N GLY A 352 3.89 22.75 -31.62
CA GLY A 352 5.27 22.54 -32.03
C GLY A 352 6.16 23.73 -31.72
N HIS A 353 7.46 23.48 -31.53
CA HIS A 353 8.55 24.29 -32.08
C HIS A 353 9.89 23.56 -31.97
N ASP A 354 10.70 23.73 -33.00
CA ASP A 354 12.07 23.25 -33.18
C ASP A 354 13.03 23.78 -32.09
N GLY A 355 14.08 23.00 -31.77
CA GLY A 355 15.22 23.49 -31.00
C GLY A 355 16.22 22.40 -30.62
N ALA A 356 17.43 22.53 -31.13
CA ALA A 356 18.48 21.52 -31.18
C ALA A 356 19.15 21.16 -29.83
N LEU A 357 19.75 19.96 -29.85
CA LEU A 357 20.70 19.41 -28.88
C LEU A 357 21.94 20.29 -28.70
N GLN A 358 22.45 20.38 -27.47
CA GLN A 358 23.89 20.50 -27.23
C GLN A 358 24.27 19.92 -25.86
N GLU A 359 25.08 18.86 -25.90
CA GLU A 359 25.88 18.34 -24.79
C GLU A 359 27.07 19.27 -24.57
N GLU A 360 27.36 19.63 -23.31
CA GLU A 360 28.73 20.01 -22.93
C GLU A 360 29.12 19.44 -21.56
N ASN A 361 30.38 18.96 -21.56
CA ASN A 361 31.12 18.30 -20.49
C ASN A 361 31.36 19.20 -19.28
N PHE A 362 31.29 18.65 -18.06
CA PHE A 362 32.12 19.13 -16.93
C PHE A 362 32.62 17.97 -16.07
N PHE A 363 33.93 17.72 -16.18
CA PHE A 363 34.69 16.83 -15.30
C PHE A 363 34.99 17.54 -13.96
N GLY A 364 34.70 16.85 -12.85
CA GLY A 364 35.48 16.90 -11.61
C GLY A 364 35.16 18.00 -10.57
N ARG A 365 34.43 17.64 -9.51
CA ARG A 365 34.91 17.73 -8.10
C ARG A 365 33.87 17.26 -7.06
N SER A 366 34.35 16.34 -6.23
CA SER A 366 34.10 16.08 -4.80
C SER A 366 32.67 16.04 -4.21
N VAL A 367 32.49 15.00 -3.40
CA VAL A 367 31.26 14.49 -2.80
C VAL A 367 30.82 15.32 -1.58
N THR A 368 29.70 16.05 -1.70
CA THR A 368 28.69 16.28 -0.65
C THR A 368 27.36 16.59 -1.35
N ALA A 369 26.45 15.62 -1.47
CA ALA A 369 25.14 15.84 -2.07
C ALA A 369 24.25 16.65 -1.09
N GLY A 370 24.22 17.97 -1.24
CA GLY A 370 23.34 18.86 -0.48
C GLY A 370 21.87 18.57 -0.75
N ARG A 371 21.06 18.51 0.31
CA ARG A 371 19.59 18.54 0.23
C ARG A 371 19.19 19.91 -0.35
N GLY A 372 18.12 19.97 -1.14
CA GLY A 372 17.67 21.23 -1.77
C GLY A 372 17.39 22.33 -0.74
N SER A 373 17.56 23.61 -1.12
CA SER A 373 17.36 24.75 -0.22
C SER A 373 15.87 24.95 0.12
N ILE A 374 15.51 24.70 1.37
CA ILE A 374 14.17 24.94 1.91
C ILE A 374 13.95 26.45 2.07
N THR A 375 12.73 26.89 1.77
CA THR A 375 12.33 28.30 1.86
C THR A 375 11.12 28.52 2.77
N HIS A 376 10.29 27.51 2.98
CA HIS A 376 9.05 27.60 3.75
C HIS A 376 8.95 26.42 4.72
N VAL A 377 8.36 26.66 5.89
CA VAL A 377 8.14 25.60 6.89
C VAL A 377 6.68 25.52 7.29
N ILE A 378 6.13 24.31 7.33
CA ILE A 378 4.78 24.04 7.82
C ILE A 378 4.86 23.10 9.01
N PHE A 379 4.23 23.47 10.11
CA PHE A 379 4.16 22.63 11.30
C PHE A 379 2.79 21.97 11.42
N ASP A 380 2.74 20.70 11.77
CA ASP A 380 1.60 20.20 12.54
C ASP A 380 1.60 20.77 13.96
N MET A 381 0.60 20.45 14.77
CA MET A 381 0.43 21.03 16.09
C MET A 381 0.34 19.97 17.19
N ASP A 382 -0.51 18.95 17.01
CA ASP A 382 -0.84 18.00 18.06
C ASP A 382 0.24 16.92 18.13
N GLY A 383 0.80 16.68 19.32
CA GLY A 383 1.92 15.73 19.48
C GLY A 383 3.26 16.25 18.94
N LEU A 384 3.27 17.33 18.16
CA LEU A 384 4.48 17.96 17.61
C LEU A 384 4.87 19.27 18.28
N LEU A 385 3.98 20.27 18.29
CA LEU A 385 4.23 21.58 18.92
C LEU A 385 3.67 21.63 20.33
N LEU A 386 2.55 20.95 20.57
CA LEU A 386 1.88 20.87 21.85
C LEU A 386 1.80 19.41 22.31
N ASP A 387 2.08 19.18 23.58
CA ASP A 387 1.95 17.89 24.23
C ASP A 387 0.48 17.61 24.57
N THR A 388 -0.32 17.30 23.55
CA THR A 388 -1.77 17.06 23.65
C THR A 388 -2.12 15.57 23.74
N GLU A 389 -1.22 14.68 23.28
CA GLU A 389 -1.40 13.22 23.32
C GLU A 389 -1.49 12.66 24.75
N LYS A 390 -0.85 13.32 25.73
CA LYS A 390 -0.98 12.96 27.15
C LYS A 390 -2.42 13.06 27.64
N PHE A 391 -3.17 14.09 27.22
CA PHE A 391 -4.55 14.30 27.69
C PHE A 391 -5.50 13.22 27.20
N TYR A 392 -5.35 12.77 25.95
CA TYR A 392 -6.15 11.66 25.43
C TYR A 392 -5.92 10.37 26.22
N THR A 393 -4.68 10.15 26.68
CA THR A 393 -4.31 8.99 27.50
C THR A 393 -4.87 9.13 28.91
N GLU A 394 -4.70 10.29 29.54
CA GLU A 394 -5.22 10.59 30.88
C GLU A 394 -6.74 10.46 30.98
N VAL A 395 -7.48 11.03 30.02
CA VAL A 395 -8.95 10.93 29.98
C VAL A 395 -9.40 9.48 29.83
N GLN A 396 -8.71 8.69 29.00
CA GLN A 396 -9.02 7.27 28.83
C GLN A 396 -8.75 6.46 30.11
N GLU A 397 -7.67 6.77 30.83
CA GLU A 397 -7.37 6.17 32.13
C GLU A 397 -8.42 6.54 33.18
N ILE A 398 -8.84 7.81 33.27
CA ILE A 398 -9.89 8.28 34.18
C ILE A 398 -11.21 7.55 33.90
N ILE A 399 -11.60 7.44 32.62
CA ILE A 399 -12.82 6.75 32.23
C ILE A 399 -12.77 5.28 32.64
N LEU A 400 -11.66 4.57 32.34
CA LEU A 400 -11.51 3.14 32.65
C LEU A 400 -11.40 2.84 34.15
N ALA A 401 -10.79 3.74 34.91
CA ALA A 401 -10.63 3.59 36.35
C ALA A 401 -11.98 3.44 37.07
N ARG A 402 -13.05 4.10 36.58
CA ARG A 402 -14.41 3.97 37.13
C ARG A 402 -15.04 2.59 36.93
N PHE A 403 -14.53 1.82 35.97
CA PHE A 403 -14.95 0.45 35.68
C PHE A 403 -13.95 -0.59 36.21
N ASN A 404 -13.00 -0.18 37.06
CA ASN A 404 -11.90 -1.01 37.54
C ASN A 404 -11.07 -1.65 36.41
N LYS A 405 -10.96 -0.96 35.27
CA LYS A 405 -10.14 -1.34 34.12
C LYS A 405 -8.88 -0.48 34.06
N LYS A 406 -7.84 -0.98 33.39
CA LYS A 406 -6.61 -0.24 33.12
C LYS A 406 -6.48 0.04 31.65
N PHE A 407 -6.03 1.25 31.31
CA PHE A 407 -5.61 1.56 29.95
C PHE A 407 -4.25 0.91 29.68
N ASP A 408 -4.13 0.20 28.57
CA ASP A 408 -2.84 -0.36 28.14
C ASP A 408 -2.47 0.12 26.73
N TRP A 409 -1.19 0.03 26.43
CA TRP A 409 -0.65 0.46 25.14
C TRP A 409 -1.16 -0.39 23.97
N SER A 410 -1.53 -1.66 24.21
CA SER A 410 -2.05 -2.54 23.17
C SER A 410 -3.43 -2.07 22.67
N LEU A 411 -4.24 -1.53 23.58
CA LEU A 411 -5.51 -0.90 23.28
C LEU A 411 -5.30 0.40 22.49
N LYS A 412 -4.36 1.24 22.93
CA LYS A 412 -4.00 2.48 22.20
C LYS A 412 -3.57 2.16 20.76
N ALA A 413 -2.69 1.18 20.57
CA ALA A 413 -2.20 0.77 19.26
C ALA A 413 -3.32 0.30 18.31
N LYS A 414 -4.34 -0.41 18.84
CA LYS A 414 -5.51 -0.83 18.04
C LYS A 414 -6.39 0.34 17.59
N MET A 415 -6.41 1.43 18.34
CA MET A 415 -7.23 2.62 18.08
C MET A 415 -6.58 3.61 17.11
N MET A 416 -5.24 3.62 17.01
CA MET A 416 -4.50 4.58 16.19
C MET A 416 -4.89 4.52 14.70
N GLY A 417 -5.05 5.70 14.10
CA GLY A 417 -5.37 5.84 12.66
C GLY A 417 -6.80 5.51 12.26
N ARG A 418 -7.70 5.25 13.23
CA ARG A 418 -9.13 4.97 12.98
C ARG A 418 -10.00 6.20 13.16
N LYS A 419 -11.21 6.16 12.60
CA LYS A 419 -12.22 7.21 12.83
C LYS A 419 -12.61 7.23 14.30
N ALA A 420 -12.98 8.41 14.81
CA ALA A 420 -13.30 8.61 16.23
C ALA A 420 -14.32 7.59 16.78
N ILE A 421 -15.38 7.29 16.03
CA ILE A 421 -16.40 6.32 16.45
C ILE A 421 -15.91 4.86 16.39
N GLU A 422 -15.06 4.51 15.42
CA GLU A 422 -14.48 3.18 15.33
C GLU A 422 -13.46 2.94 16.45
N ALA A 423 -12.64 3.93 16.75
CA ALA A 423 -11.73 3.92 17.88
C ALA A 423 -12.49 3.82 19.22
N ALA A 424 -13.60 4.55 19.35
CA ALA A 424 -14.48 4.45 20.52
C ALA A 424 -15.09 3.07 20.70
N ARG A 425 -15.57 2.43 19.61
CA ARG A 425 -16.09 1.06 19.64
C ARG A 425 -15.03 0.06 20.11
N ILE A 426 -13.84 0.12 19.52
CA ILE A 426 -12.71 -0.72 19.93
C ILE A 426 -12.37 -0.47 21.40
N PHE A 427 -12.34 0.79 21.83
CA PHE A 427 -12.06 1.13 23.21
C PHE A 427 -13.05 0.47 24.17
N VAL A 428 -14.36 0.62 23.95
CA VAL A 428 -15.37 0.07 24.86
C VAL A 428 -15.47 -1.46 24.79
N GLU A 429 -15.31 -2.06 23.61
CA GLU A 429 -15.36 -3.51 23.40
C GLU A 429 -14.15 -4.21 24.01
N GLU A 430 -12.93 -3.76 23.70
CA GLU A 430 -11.69 -4.42 24.14
C GLU A 430 -11.38 -4.17 25.62
N SER A 431 -11.82 -3.04 26.17
CA SER A 431 -11.75 -2.81 27.63
C SER A 431 -12.84 -3.57 28.40
N GLY A 432 -13.84 -4.12 27.71
CA GLY A 432 -14.95 -4.86 28.29
C GLY A 432 -15.90 -3.98 29.11
N ILE A 433 -16.14 -2.74 28.66
CA ILE A 433 -17.10 -1.81 29.28
C ILE A 433 -18.31 -1.52 28.37
N SER A 434 -18.41 -2.17 27.22
CA SER A 434 -19.48 -1.96 26.22
C SER A 434 -20.89 -2.14 26.76
N ASP A 435 -21.07 -2.95 27.82
CA ASP A 435 -22.36 -3.16 28.48
C ASP A 435 -22.77 -1.99 29.40
N SER A 436 -21.81 -1.14 29.78
CA SER A 436 -22.00 -0.02 30.73
C SER A 436 -21.82 1.36 30.10
N LEU A 437 -21.04 1.46 29.03
CA LEU A 437 -20.77 2.72 28.33
C LEU A 437 -20.78 2.47 26.82
N SER A 438 -21.72 3.12 26.12
CA SER A 438 -21.76 3.07 24.66
C SER A 438 -20.57 3.82 24.05
N ALA A 439 -20.22 3.50 22.81
CA ALA A 439 -19.14 4.20 22.10
C ALA A 439 -19.47 5.70 21.92
N GLU A 440 -20.74 6.02 21.71
CA GLU A 440 -21.26 7.37 21.56
C GLU A 440 -21.16 8.16 22.89
N ASP A 441 -21.59 7.56 24.01
CA ASP A 441 -21.49 8.20 25.33
C ASP A 441 -20.03 8.38 25.77
N PHE A 442 -19.17 7.40 25.48
CA PHE A 442 -17.73 7.52 25.67
C PHE A 442 -17.16 8.74 24.95
N LEU A 443 -17.57 8.99 23.69
CA LEU A 443 -17.09 10.15 22.94
C LEU A 443 -17.55 11.46 23.58
N VAL A 444 -18.81 11.55 24.02
CA VAL A 444 -19.36 12.74 24.69
C VAL A 444 -18.60 13.03 25.98
N GLU A 445 -18.40 12.01 26.80
CA GLU A 445 -17.71 12.16 28.07
C GLU A 445 -16.23 12.53 27.89
N ARG A 446 -15.53 11.82 27.00
CA ARG A 446 -14.15 12.10 26.64
C ARG A 446 -13.99 13.55 26.18
N GLU A 447 -14.90 14.00 25.33
CA GLU A 447 -14.92 15.36 24.80
C GLU A 447 -15.10 16.41 25.91
N SER A 448 -15.96 16.15 26.90
CA SER A 448 -16.13 17.03 28.06
C SER A 448 -14.82 17.17 28.86
N MET A 449 -14.16 16.07 29.19
CA MET A 449 -12.92 16.10 29.97
C MET A 449 -11.76 16.75 29.20
N LEU A 450 -11.67 16.51 27.89
CA LEU A 450 -10.65 17.13 27.04
C LEU A 450 -10.79 18.66 26.96
N GLN A 451 -12.02 19.19 26.98
CA GLN A 451 -12.25 20.64 26.99
C GLN A 451 -11.65 21.32 28.22
N ASP A 452 -11.63 20.65 29.38
CA ASP A 452 -11.03 21.17 30.61
C ASP A 452 -9.50 21.05 30.60
N LEU A 453 -8.96 20.01 29.96
CA LEU A 453 -7.51 19.75 29.92
C LEU A 453 -6.79 20.53 28.82
N PHE A 454 -7.37 20.72 27.64
CA PHE A 454 -6.70 21.40 26.51
C PHE A 454 -6.15 22.81 26.83
N PRO A 455 -6.81 23.66 27.64
CA PRO A 455 -6.24 24.93 28.09
C PRO A 455 -4.91 24.81 28.84
N THR A 456 -4.57 23.60 29.31
CA THR A 456 -3.33 23.32 30.05
C THR A 456 -2.18 22.80 29.18
N SER A 457 -2.39 22.68 27.86
CA SER A 457 -1.39 22.20 26.90
C SER A 457 -0.03 22.89 27.05
N GLU A 458 1.03 22.11 27.11
CA GLU A 458 2.41 22.59 27.18
C GLU A 458 3.10 22.45 25.82
N LEU A 459 4.15 23.25 25.58
CA LEU A 459 4.94 23.14 24.36
C LEU A 459 5.82 21.90 24.41
N MET A 460 5.95 21.23 23.27
CA MET A 460 6.93 20.17 23.09
C MET A 460 8.36 20.73 23.18
N PRO A 461 9.33 19.93 23.65
CA PRO A 461 10.73 20.37 23.72
C PRO A 461 11.25 20.86 22.37
N GLY A 462 11.86 22.04 22.34
CA GLY A 462 12.44 22.64 21.13
C GLY A 462 11.45 23.45 20.27
N ALA A 463 10.13 23.31 20.45
CA ALA A 463 9.12 24.00 19.65
C ALA A 463 9.28 25.54 19.69
N SER A 464 9.39 26.12 20.90
CA SER A 464 9.56 27.58 21.05
C SER A 464 10.85 28.09 20.40
N ARG A 465 11.96 27.35 20.59
CA ARG A 465 13.28 27.71 20.04
C ARG A 465 13.23 27.74 18.51
N LEU A 466 12.71 26.68 17.90
CA LEU A 466 12.65 26.53 16.46
C LEU A 466 11.75 27.59 15.81
N ILE A 467 10.54 27.81 16.34
CA ILE A 467 9.60 28.80 15.80
C ILE A 467 10.18 30.21 15.86
N LYS A 468 10.71 30.61 17.02
CA LYS A 468 11.30 31.95 17.21
C LYS A 468 12.50 32.16 16.28
N HIS A 469 13.36 31.15 16.16
CA HIS A 469 14.53 31.19 15.27
C HIS A 469 14.13 31.40 13.82
N LEU A 470 13.21 30.58 13.30
CA LEU A 470 12.75 30.69 11.91
C LEU A 470 12.07 32.04 11.65
N HIS A 471 11.27 32.53 12.59
CA HIS A 471 10.64 33.84 12.50
C HIS A 471 11.67 34.98 12.44
N VAL A 472 12.66 35.01 13.36
CA VAL A 472 13.73 36.03 13.37
C VAL A 472 14.56 35.99 12.09
N LYS A 473 14.75 34.81 11.51
CA LYS A 473 15.46 34.62 10.24
C LYS A 473 14.59 34.88 9.00
N ASN A 474 13.37 35.38 9.18
CA ASN A 474 12.41 35.69 8.12
C ASN A 474 12.07 34.49 7.22
N ILE A 475 12.08 33.27 7.77
CA ILE A 475 11.57 32.08 7.09
C ILE A 475 10.05 32.05 7.27
N PRO A 476 9.25 32.04 6.19
CA PRO A 476 7.80 31.92 6.31
C PRO A 476 7.42 30.59 6.97
N ILE A 477 6.68 30.70 8.07
CA ILE A 477 6.21 29.56 8.87
C ILE A 477 4.70 29.60 9.04
N CYS A 478 4.03 28.46 8.96
CA CYS A 478 2.60 28.34 9.23
C CYS A 478 2.25 27.00 9.88
N ILE A 479 0.97 26.84 10.25
CA ILE A 479 0.45 25.61 10.84
C ILE A 479 -0.58 24.97 9.91
N ALA A 480 -0.53 23.64 9.80
CA ALA A 480 -1.57 22.82 9.20
C ALA A 480 -1.93 21.65 10.13
N THR A 481 -3.08 21.72 10.78
CA THR A 481 -3.51 20.74 11.79
C THR A 481 -4.86 20.10 11.44
N GLY A 482 -5.05 18.84 11.84
CA GLY A 482 -6.36 18.18 11.79
C GLY A 482 -7.34 18.65 12.89
N THR A 483 -6.88 19.47 13.83
CA THR A 483 -7.71 20.01 14.92
C THR A 483 -8.68 21.08 14.41
N HIS A 484 -9.95 20.99 14.82
CA HIS A 484 -10.99 21.97 14.50
C HIS A 484 -10.82 23.27 15.30
N THR A 485 -11.38 24.37 14.80
CA THR A 485 -11.34 25.72 15.39
C THR A 485 -11.55 25.75 16.90
N ARG A 486 -12.62 25.13 17.40
CA ARG A 486 -12.93 25.14 18.84
C ARG A 486 -11.80 24.59 19.70
N HIS A 487 -11.22 23.45 19.31
CA HIS A 487 -10.13 22.81 20.06
C HIS A 487 -8.80 23.52 19.85
N TYR A 488 -8.55 24.05 18.65
CA TYR A 488 -7.37 24.85 18.37
C TYR A 488 -7.29 26.05 19.33
N ASP A 489 -8.40 26.78 19.49
CA ASP A 489 -8.44 27.97 20.34
C ASP A 489 -8.19 27.65 21.83
N LEU A 490 -8.66 26.48 22.30
CA LEU A 490 -8.38 25.98 23.66
C LEU A 490 -6.91 25.57 23.83
N LYS A 491 -6.38 24.75 22.91
CA LYS A 491 -5.01 24.21 22.96
C LYS A 491 -3.95 25.31 22.90
N THR A 492 -4.21 26.38 22.14
CA THR A 492 -3.25 27.46 21.90
C THR A 492 -3.40 28.64 22.86
N GLN A 493 -4.40 28.64 23.74
CA GLN A 493 -4.75 29.80 24.58
C GLN A 493 -3.57 30.36 25.40
N ARG A 494 -2.71 29.49 25.96
CA ARG A 494 -1.53 29.88 26.75
C ARG A 494 -0.33 30.32 25.91
N HIS A 495 -0.33 30.00 24.62
CA HIS A 495 0.82 30.17 23.73
C HIS A 495 0.55 31.16 22.60
N ARG A 496 -0.47 32.02 22.74
CA ARG A 496 -0.91 32.96 21.68
C ARG A 496 0.23 33.81 21.12
N GLU A 497 1.16 34.25 21.96
CA GLU A 497 2.33 35.02 21.51
C GLU A 497 3.19 34.20 20.54
N LEU A 498 3.50 32.95 20.85
CA LEU A 498 4.30 32.09 19.99
C LEU A 498 3.58 31.78 18.67
N PHE A 499 2.29 31.45 18.75
CA PHE A 499 1.49 31.12 17.57
C PHE A 499 1.20 32.36 16.70
N SER A 500 1.26 33.57 17.26
CA SER A 500 1.15 34.82 16.50
C SER A 500 2.34 35.10 15.57
N LEU A 501 3.47 34.40 15.77
CA LEU A 501 4.63 34.46 14.89
C LEU A 501 4.40 33.70 13.56
N MET A 502 3.38 32.85 13.51
CA MET A 502 3.00 32.10 12.32
C MET A 502 2.26 32.99 11.33
N HIS A 503 2.60 32.88 10.05
CA HIS A 503 1.95 33.67 8.99
C HIS A 503 0.43 33.42 8.93
N HIS A 504 0.02 32.16 9.06
CA HIS A 504 -1.39 31.75 9.04
C HIS A 504 -1.55 30.35 9.65
N VAL A 505 -2.80 29.90 9.78
CA VAL A 505 -3.17 28.59 10.31
C VAL A 505 -4.21 27.96 9.41
N VAL A 506 -4.03 26.69 9.05
CA VAL A 506 -5.04 25.83 8.42
C VAL A 506 -5.51 24.81 9.46
N ARG A 507 -6.81 24.77 9.68
CA ARG A 507 -7.48 23.96 10.72
C ARG A 507 -8.23 22.80 10.07
N GLY A 508 -8.63 21.80 10.86
CA GLY A 508 -9.31 20.60 10.35
C GLY A 508 -10.69 20.89 9.75
N ASP A 509 -11.33 21.97 10.16
CA ASP A 509 -12.62 22.48 9.68
C ASP A 509 -12.48 23.58 8.62
N ASP A 510 -11.28 23.77 8.06
CA ASP A 510 -11.04 24.72 7.00
C ASP A 510 -11.75 24.29 5.69
N PRO A 511 -12.48 25.18 4.99
CA PRO A 511 -13.22 24.82 3.77
C PRO A 511 -12.37 24.24 2.63
N GLU A 512 -11.07 24.52 2.60
CA GLU A 512 -10.15 23.93 1.62
C GLU A 512 -9.74 22.49 1.96
N VAL A 513 -9.99 22.03 3.19
CA VAL A 513 -9.67 20.70 3.67
C VAL A 513 -10.88 19.78 3.50
N LYS A 514 -10.94 19.11 2.34
CA LYS A 514 -12.04 18.19 2.03
C LYS A 514 -11.82 16.82 2.65
N GLN A 515 -10.57 16.41 2.76
CA GLN A 515 -10.16 15.15 3.37
C GLN A 515 -9.04 15.40 4.39
N GLY A 516 -9.18 14.81 5.57
CA GLY A 516 -8.12 14.81 6.58
C GLY A 516 -6.91 13.97 6.15
N LYS A 517 -5.80 14.09 6.89
CA LYS A 517 -4.60 13.27 6.71
C LYS A 517 -4.97 11.78 6.64
N PRO A 518 -4.45 10.99 5.68
CA PRO A 518 -3.26 11.22 4.86
C PRO A 518 -3.49 11.96 3.52
N ALA A 519 -4.68 12.51 3.28
CA ALA A 519 -4.89 13.38 2.13
C ALA A 519 -4.05 14.67 2.26
N PRO A 520 -3.52 15.22 1.16
CA PRO A 520 -2.59 16.35 1.19
C PRO A 520 -3.28 17.72 1.40
N ASP A 521 -4.61 17.75 1.48
CA ASP A 521 -5.43 18.96 1.40
C ASP A 521 -4.98 20.06 2.37
N GLY A 522 -4.75 19.71 3.66
CA GLY A 522 -4.32 20.67 4.69
C GLY A 522 -2.97 21.31 4.40
N PHE A 523 -1.97 20.51 3.97
CA PHE A 523 -0.65 21.03 3.63
C PHE A 523 -0.66 21.83 2.34
N LEU A 524 -1.44 21.41 1.33
CA LEU A 524 -1.58 22.17 0.09
C LEU A 524 -2.30 23.50 0.30
N ALA A 525 -3.35 23.54 1.14
CA ALA A 525 -4.02 24.77 1.53
C ALA A 525 -3.07 25.72 2.27
N ALA A 526 -2.25 25.19 3.18
CA ALA A 526 -1.25 25.97 3.90
C ALA A 526 -0.19 26.55 2.96
N ALA A 527 0.36 25.74 2.03
CA ALA A 527 1.33 26.23 1.07
C ALA A 527 0.77 27.32 0.13
N ARG A 528 -0.49 27.20 -0.30
CA ARG A 528 -1.15 28.21 -1.16
C ARG A 528 -1.35 29.57 -0.50
N ARG A 529 -1.35 29.64 0.84
CA ARG A 529 -1.64 30.87 1.60
C ARG A 529 -0.39 31.70 1.91
N PHE A 530 0.81 31.20 1.60
CA PHE A 530 2.00 32.06 1.57
C PHE A 530 1.86 33.05 0.41
N LYS A 531 2.18 34.32 0.66
CA LYS A 531 2.00 35.41 -0.32
C LYS A 531 3.00 35.28 -1.47
N ASP A 532 2.53 35.68 -2.65
CA ASP A 532 3.28 35.91 -3.89
C ASP A 532 3.93 34.63 -4.48
N ASP A 533 3.28 34.12 -5.53
CA ASP A 533 3.57 32.90 -6.31
C ASP A 533 3.30 31.53 -5.64
N PRO A 534 2.85 30.52 -6.43
CA PRO A 534 2.71 29.16 -5.92
C PRO A 534 4.07 28.63 -5.43
N VAL A 535 4.17 28.43 -4.12
CA VAL A 535 5.37 27.86 -3.49
C VAL A 535 5.63 26.48 -4.07
N ASP A 536 6.83 26.28 -4.60
CA ASP A 536 7.29 24.96 -5.03
C ASP A 536 7.30 24.02 -3.82
N SER A 537 6.46 22.98 -3.86
CA SER A 537 6.33 21.99 -2.80
C SER A 537 7.69 21.40 -2.39
N GLN A 538 8.65 21.26 -3.31
CA GLN A 538 9.98 20.73 -3.00
C GLN A 538 10.84 21.66 -2.14
N LYS A 539 10.45 22.94 -1.98
CA LYS A 539 11.11 23.91 -1.09
C LYS A 539 10.37 24.09 0.23
N VAL A 540 9.32 23.30 0.47
CA VAL A 540 8.59 23.28 1.73
C VAL A 540 9.09 22.14 2.60
N LEU A 541 9.35 22.44 3.88
CA LEU A 541 9.65 21.46 4.90
C LEU A 541 8.49 21.37 5.89
N VAL A 542 7.94 20.17 6.05
CA VAL A 542 6.89 19.87 7.00
C VAL A 542 7.50 19.23 8.24
N PHE A 543 7.06 19.62 9.43
CA PHE A 543 7.30 18.87 10.65
C PHE A 543 6.01 18.15 11.08
N GLU A 544 6.13 16.88 11.45
CA GLU A 544 4.99 16.03 11.80
C GLU A 544 5.37 14.95 12.83
N ASP A 545 4.47 14.55 13.71
CA ASP A 545 4.66 13.46 14.68
C ASP A 545 4.02 12.12 14.24
N ALA A 546 2.94 12.18 13.46
CA ALA A 546 2.13 11.01 13.07
C ALA A 546 2.42 10.47 11.65
N PRO A 547 2.38 9.14 11.43
CA PRO A 547 2.56 8.53 10.11
C PRO A 547 1.57 9.03 9.04
N SER A 548 0.32 9.30 9.44
CA SER A 548 -0.71 9.80 8.52
C SER A 548 -0.37 11.20 7.99
N GLY A 549 0.20 12.07 8.82
CA GLY A 549 0.66 13.39 8.39
C GLY A 549 1.92 13.32 7.54
N VAL A 550 2.85 12.41 7.84
CA VAL A 550 4.02 12.19 6.98
C VAL A 550 3.59 11.80 5.57
N LEU A 551 2.62 10.89 5.46
CA LEU A 551 2.03 10.53 4.17
C LEU A 551 1.35 11.72 3.50
N ALA A 552 0.61 12.55 4.23
CA ALA A 552 -0.01 13.76 3.68
C ALA A 552 1.02 14.75 3.13
N ALA A 553 2.13 14.99 3.85
CA ALA A 553 3.21 15.87 3.40
C ALA A 553 3.88 15.33 2.14
N LYS A 554 4.17 14.02 2.08
CA LYS A 554 4.72 13.39 0.86
C LYS A 554 3.73 13.43 -0.31
N ASN A 555 2.44 13.22 -0.06
CA ASN A 555 1.38 13.31 -1.07
C ASN A 555 1.29 14.73 -1.66
N ALA A 556 1.54 15.75 -0.83
CA ALA A 556 1.65 17.16 -1.23
C ALA A 556 2.94 17.49 -2.00
N GLY A 557 3.87 16.54 -2.10
CA GLY A 557 5.17 16.72 -2.77
C GLY A 557 6.20 17.47 -1.94
N MET A 558 6.02 17.54 -0.62
CA MET A 558 6.87 18.30 0.30
C MET A 558 7.95 17.43 0.95
N ASN A 559 8.96 18.09 1.52
CA ASN A 559 9.91 17.44 2.42
C ASN A 559 9.29 17.33 3.81
N VAL A 560 9.64 16.30 4.57
CA VAL A 560 9.10 16.10 5.91
C VAL A 560 10.14 15.58 6.90
N VAL A 561 10.20 16.23 8.05
CA VAL A 561 10.91 15.79 9.26
C VAL A 561 9.88 15.21 10.21
N MET A 562 10.08 13.97 10.62
CA MET A 562 9.21 13.28 11.55
C MET A 562 9.75 13.32 12.97
N VAL A 563 8.89 13.60 13.95
CA VAL A 563 9.18 13.61 15.39
C VAL A 563 8.21 12.67 16.11
N PRO A 564 8.39 11.33 16.01
CA PRO A 564 7.42 10.38 16.53
C PRO A 564 7.43 10.30 18.07
N ASP A 565 6.28 9.94 18.67
CA ASP A 565 6.22 9.53 20.08
C ASP A 565 7.18 8.33 20.29
N PRO A 566 8.02 8.32 21.35
CA PRO A 566 8.98 7.24 21.60
C PRO A 566 8.38 5.84 21.71
N ARG A 567 7.09 5.73 22.03
CA ARG A 567 6.37 4.46 22.19
C ARG A 567 5.79 3.95 20.87
N LEU A 568 5.81 4.78 19.82
CA LEU A 568 5.31 4.42 18.51
C LEU A 568 6.32 3.50 17.80
N ASP A 569 5.84 2.39 17.23
CA ASP A 569 6.71 1.44 16.52
C ASP A 569 7.33 2.09 15.27
N ILE A 570 8.62 2.41 15.38
CA ILE A 570 9.44 3.08 14.36
C ILE A 570 9.64 2.19 13.12
N SER A 571 9.24 0.91 13.18
CA SER A 571 9.41 -0.05 12.09
C SER A 571 8.72 0.38 10.78
N HIS A 572 7.83 1.39 10.77
CA HIS A 572 6.99 1.81 9.65
C HIS A 572 7.31 3.17 8.96
N GLN A 573 8.40 3.87 9.30
CA GLN A 573 8.53 5.32 8.99
C GLN A 573 9.59 5.78 7.95
N ASP A 574 10.13 4.90 7.10
CA ASP A 574 11.15 5.27 6.06
C ASP A 574 10.64 6.22 4.95
N VAL A 575 9.42 6.75 5.09
CA VAL A 575 8.80 7.68 4.14
C VAL A 575 9.20 9.12 4.44
N ALA A 576 9.54 9.43 5.69
CA ALA A 576 10.04 10.74 6.10
C ALA A 576 11.46 10.98 5.57
N ASP A 577 11.79 12.23 5.26
CA ASP A 577 13.11 12.59 4.72
C ASP A 577 14.16 12.78 5.84
N GLN A 578 13.69 12.95 7.08
CA GLN A 578 14.48 12.84 8.30
C GLN A 578 13.56 12.40 9.46
N ILE A 579 14.09 11.63 10.39
CA ILE A 579 13.41 11.27 11.65
C ILE A 579 14.31 11.76 12.78
N ILE A 580 13.75 12.52 13.70
CA ILE A 580 14.42 13.00 14.92
C ILE A 580 13.58 12.67 16.15
N THR A 581 14.22 12.55 17.30
CA THR A 581 13.52 12.21 18.56
C THR A 581 12.89 13.42 19.24
N SER A 582 13.35 14.62 18.91
CA SER A 582 12.89 15.88 19.49
C SER A 582 13.16 17.02 18.52
N LEU A 583 12.36 18.10 18.56
CA LEU A 583 12.66 19.34 17.83
C LEU A 583 13.96 20.00 18.32
N VAL A 584 14.48 19.60 19.48
CA VAL A 584 15.80 20.01 19.96
C VAL A 584 16.93 19.47 19.08
N ASP A 585 16.73 18.30 18.47
CA ASP A 585 17.76 17.61 17.68
C ASP A 585 17.81 18.10 16.22
N PHE A 586 16.86 18.96 15.82
CA PHE A 586 16.80 19.48 14.46
C PHE A 586 17.97 20.42 14.16
N LYS A 587 18.60 20.24 13.01
CA LYS A 587 19.70 21.09 12.52
C LYS A 587 19.27 21.83 11.25
N PRO A 588 18.94 23.14 11.34
CA PRO A 588 18.45 23.91 10.21
C PRO A 588 19.38 23.88 8.98
N GLU A 589 20.69 23.91 9.21
CA GLU A 589 21.70 23.95 8.17
C GLU A 589 21.72 22.71 7.26
N GLU A 590 21.28 21.54 7.75
CA GLU A 590 21.15 20.32 6.93
C GLU A 590 20.08 20.45 5.83
N TRP A 591 19.19 21.44 5.97
CA TRP A 591 18.09 21.75 5.06
C TRP A 591 18.29 23.07 4.30
N GLY A 592 19.47 23.67 4.41
CA GLY A 592 19.76 24.98 3.82
C GLY A 592 19.04 26.14 4.51
N LEU A 593 18.54 25.94 5.73
CA LEU A 593 18.00 27.00 6.59
C LEU A 593 19.14 27.60 7.45
N PRO A 594 19.01 28.86 7.92
CA PRO A 594 20.04 29.46 8.76
C PRO A 594 20.27 28.67 10.06
N PRO A 595 21.52 28.37 10.44
CA PRO A 595 21.83 27.60 11.66
C PRO A 595 21.38 28.33 12.91
N PHE A 596 21.14 27.61 14.00
CA PHE A 596 20.91 28.21 15.32
C PHE A 596 22.13 29.04 15.75
N GLU A 597 21.87 30.17 16.42
CA GLU A 597 22.94 31.05 16.95
C GLU A 597 23.48 30.56 18.30
N ASP A 598 22.75 29.66 18.94
CA ASP A 598 23.09 29.12 20.25
C ASP A 598 24.03 27.92 20.05
N SER A 599 25.24 28.00 20.61
CA SER A 599 26.18 26.88 20.65
C SER A 599 25.79 25.89 21.75
N ASN A 600 24.69 25.14 21.56
CA ASN A 600 24.40 23.84 22.21
C ASN A 600 23.15 23.15 21.65
#